data_AF-A0A6S6RSP5-F1
#
_entry.id   AF-A0A6S6RSP5-F1
#
_cell.length_a   1.000
_cell.length_b   1.000
_cell.length_c   1.000
_cell.angle_alpha   90.00
_cell.angle_beta   90.00
_cell.angle_gamma   90.00
#
_symmetry.space_group_name_H-M   'P 1'
#
loop_
_entity.id
_entity.type
_entity.pdbx_description
1 polymer ?
#
loop_
_entity_poly.entity_id
_entity_poly.type
_entity_poly.pdbx_seq_one_letter_code
_entity_poly.pdbx_strand_id
1 'polypeptide(L)'
;MSKIKRILAVIFEKKEVMVKSIDESHKSKEEVIPNKKNKENYLTVTELSKYFHLTPNELNNIFQKLNWSNKENRWLLMTRLGEYYGAKECYDNRTKTKYLKWHKSVKNSTQLLKAIEEFKKTKLEEREVTMAEY
;
A
#
# COMPACT_ATOMS: atom_id res chain seq x y z
N MET A 1 3.74 -3.70 57.27
CA MET A 1 3.78 -3.53 55.80
C MET A 1 2.56 -4.21 55.18
N SER A 2 1.75 -3.46 54.42
CA SER A 2 0.42 -3.89 53.92
C SER A 2 0.48 -5.10 52.98
N LYS A 3 -0.49 -6.03 53.08
CA LYS A 3 -0.63 -7.23 52.23
C LYS A 3 -0.60 -6.92 50.72
N ILE A 4 -0.98 -5.70 50.34
CA ILE A 4 -0.97 -5.18 48.96
C ILE A 4 0.47 -5.04 48.42
N LYS A 5 1.46 -4.68 49.25
CA LYS A 5 2.86 -4.57 48.82
C LYS A 5 3.48 -5.93 48.45
N ARG A 6 3.03 -7.03 49.06
CA ARG A 6 3.52 -8.39 48.73
C ARG A 6 3.00 -8.89 47.38
N ILE A 7 1.73 -8.59 47.05
CA ILE A 7 1.14 -9.02 45.77
C ILE A 7 1.75 -8.25 44.60
N LEU A 8 1.99 -6.95 44.77
CA LEU A 8 2.67 -6.14 43.74
C LEU A 8 4.13 -6.58 43.53
N ALA A 9 4.85 -6.98 44.58
CA ALA A 9 6.21 -7.51 44.46
C ALA A 9 6.24 -8.81 43.64
N VAL A 10 5.31 -9.74 43.90
CA VAL A 10 5.23 -11.02 43.16
C VAL A 10 4.87 -10.82 41.69
N ILE A 11 4.00 -9.85 41.35
CA ILE A 11 3.64 -9.53 39.96
C ILE A 11 4.80 -8.84 39.23
N PHE A 12 5.53 -7.95 39.90
CA PHE A 12 6.68 -7.24 39.34
C PHE A 12 7.86 -8.18 39.06
N GLU A 13 8.13 -9.12 39.97
CA GLU A 13 9.21 -10.10 39.85
C GLU A 13 8.95 -11.13 38.73
N LYS A 14 7.68 -11.52 38.51
CA LYS A 14 7.31 -12.42 37.39
C LYS A 14 7.48 -11.78 36.00
N LYS A 15 7.42 -10.45 35.89
CA LYS A 15 7.66 -9.74 34.61
C LYS A 15 9.15 -9.65 34.26
N GLU A 16 10.04 -9.52 35.25
CA GLU A 16 11.49 -9.47 34.99
C GLU A 16 12.06 -10.82 34.52
N VAL A 17 11.52 -11.94 35.02
CA VAL A 17 11.99 -13.28 34.61
C VAL A 17 11.58 -13.61 33.17
N MET A 18 10.47 -13.07 32.67
CA MET A 18 9.98 -13.34 31.31
C MET A 18 10.73 -12.55 30.21
N VAL A 19 11.43 -11.47 30.58
CA VAL A 19 12.17 -10.60 29.65
C VAL A 19 13.64 -11.03 29.49
N LYS A 20 14.17 -11.90 30.36
CA LYS A 20 15.59 -12.32 30.37
C LYS A 20 15.95 -13.53 29.49
N SER A 21 15.08 -13.98 28.59
CA SER A 21 15.36 -15.17 27.74
C SER A 21 15.49 -14.88 26.24
N ILE A 22 15.58 -13.62 25.81
CA ILE A 22 15.79 -13.30 24.38
C ILE A 22 16.93 -12.29 24.24
N ASP A 23 18.11 -12.87 24.06
CA ASP A 23 19.25 -12.38 23.28
C ASP A 23 20.03 -11.14 23.77
N GLU A 24 20.97 -11.38 24.68
CA GLU A 24 22.25 -10.66 24.67
C GLU A 24 23.16 -11.28 23.60
N SER A 25 23.45 -10.54 22.51
CA SER A 25 24.81 -10.53 21.96
C SER A 25 25.07 -9.34 21.02
N HIS A 26 26.05 -8.54 21.45
CA HIS A 26 26.90 -7.61 20.68
C HIS A 26 26.37 -6.24 20.23
N LYS A 27 26.68 -5.27 21.11
CA LYS A 27 26.94 -3.87 20.82
C LYS A 27 28.38 -3.68 20.30
N SER A 28 28.54 -3.20 19.07
CA SER A 28 29.73 -2.47 18.61
C SER A 28 29.31 -1.38 17.61
N LYS A 29 29.94 -0.21 17.76
CA LYS A 29 29.65 1.04 17.06
C LYS A 29 30.10 0.93 15.60
N GLU A 30 29.21 1.17 14.64
CA GLU A 30 29.55 1.52 13.26
C GLU A 30 28.36 2.26 12.61
N GLU A 31 28.69 3.13 11.66
CA GLU A 31 27.92 4.25 11.10
C GLU A 31 26.41 4.10 10.90
N VAL A 32 25.67 5.17 11.18
CA VAL A 32 24.25 5.35 10.82
C VAL A 32 24.11 5.46 9.30
N ILE A 33 24.07 4.32 8.62
CA ILE A 33 23.59 4.22 7.25
C ILE A 33 22.06 4.09 7.33
N PRO A 34 21.27 4.98 6.69
CA PRO A 34 19.82 4.88 6.75
C PRO A 34 19.37 3.54 6.13
N ASN A 35 18.81 2.69 7.00
CA ASN A 35 18.32 1.36 6.69
C ASN A 35 17.24 1.42 5.59
N LYS A 36 17.65 1.07 4.37
CA LYS A 36 16.82 0.94 3.17
C LYS A 36 15.94 -0.32 3.25
N LYS A 37 15.03 -0.41 4.22
CA LYS A 37 14.12 -1.57 4.39
C LYS A 37 12.69 -1.18 4.81
N ASN A 38 12.01 -0.41 3.97
CA ASN A 38 10.53 -0.34 3.97
C ASN A 38 9.94 0.10 2.61
N LYS A 39 10.66 -0.16 1.51
CA LYS A 39 10.15 0.02 0.13
C LYS A 39 9.24 -1.13 -0.32
N GLU A 40 9.17 -2.21 0.45
CA GLU A 40 8.62 -3.47 -0.04
C GLU A 40 7.10 -3.59 0.02
N ASN A 41 6.35 -2.67 0.64
CA ASN A 41 4.91 -2.88 0.81
C ASN A 41 4.03 -2.07 -0.14
N TYR A 42 4.58 -1.05 -0.81
CA TYR A 42 3.81 -0.14 -1.65
C TYR A 42 4.36 -0.06 -3.07
N LEU A 43 3.47 -0.14 -4.04
CA LEU A 43 3.74 -0.05 -5.47
C LEU A 43 3.15 1.26 -6.01
N THR A 44 3.89 1.92 -6.88
CA THR A 44 3.35 2.99 -7.73
C THR A 44 2.36 2.42 -8.75
N VAL A 45 1.49 3.27 -9.29
CA VAL A 45 0.58 2.88 -10.37
C VAL A 45 1.35 2.34 -11.59
N THR A 46 2.51 2.91 -11.89
CA THR A 46 3.37 2.44 -13.00
C THR A 46 3.91 1.03 -12.76
N GLU A 47 4.27 0.68 -11.53
CA GLU A 47 4.69 -0.69 -11.19
C GLU A 47 3.50 -1.65 -11.25
N LEU A 48 2.34 -1.22 -10.76
CA LEU A 48 1.13 -2.05 -10.73
C LEU A 48 0.54 -2.27 -12.13
N SER A 49 0.63 -1.29 -13.03
CA SER A 49 0.10 -1.40 -14.39
C SER A 49 0.85 -2.46 -15.21
N LYS A 50 2.17 -2.60 -14.99
CA LYS A 50 2.98 -3.67 -15.60
C LYS A 50 2.46 -5.06 -15.23
N TYR A 51 2.07 -5.26 -13.97
CA TYR A 51 1.53 -6.53 -13.50
C TYR A 51 0.20 -6.89 -14.20
N PHE A 52 -0.63 -5.90 -14.51
CA PHE A 52 -1.92 -6.12 -15.16
C PHE A 52 -1.88 -6.02 -16.69
N HIS A 53 -0.71 -5.75 -17.27
CA HIS A 53 -0.53 -5.45 -18.70
C HIS A 53 -1.43 -4.29 -19.17
N LEU A 54 -1.48 -3.23 -18.36
CA LEU A 54 -2.19 -1.99 -18.63
C LEU A 54 -1.21 -0.82 -18.66
N THR A 55 -1.58 0.26 -19.35
CA THR A 55 -0.89 1.54 -19.19
C THR A 55 -1.22 2.15 -17.83
N PRO A 56 -0.35 3.00 -17.26
CA PRO A 56 -0.63 3.67 -15.98
C PRO A 56 -1.89 4.53 -16.03
N ASN A 57 -2.21 5.11 -17.20
CA ASN A 57 -3.40 5.93 -17.38
C ASN A 57 -4.69 5.10 -17.30
N GLU A 58 -4.71 3.94 -17.96
CA GLU A 58 -5.86 3.02 -17.89
C GLU A 58 -6.10 2.54 -16.47
N LEU A 59 -5.04 2.13 -15.75
CA LEU A 59 -5.17 1.69 -14.37
C LEU A 59 -5.66 2.82 -13.44
N ASN A 60 -5.18 4.06 -13.64
CA ASN A 60 -5.72 5.22 -12.92
C ASN A 60 -7.19 5.48 -13.24
N ASN A 61 -7.62 5.28 -14.49
CA ASN A 61 -9.02 5.43 -14.85
C ASN A 61 -9.89 4.37 -14.18
N ILE A 62 -9.39 3.13 -14.05
CA ILE A 62 -10.08 2.06 -13.31
C ILE A 62 -10.22 2.45 -11.83
N PHE A 63 -9.15 2.94 -11.19
CA PHE A 63 -9.24 3.41 -9.80
C PHE A 63 -10.21 4.58 -9.61
N GLN A 64 -10.31 5.49 -10.58
CA GLN A 64 -11.30 6.56 -10.56
C GLN A 64 -12.73 6.03 -10.72
N LYS A 65 -12.97 5.09 -11.65
CA LYS A 65 -14.29 4.43 -11.82
C LYS A 65 -14.73 3.68 -10.56
N LEU A 66 -13.79 3.10 -9.82
CA LEU A 66 -14.03 2.44 -8.55
C LEU A 66 -14.22 3.40 -7.36
N ASN A 67 -14.09 4.71 -7.57
CA ASN A 67 -14.03 5.72 -6.51
C ASN A 67 -12.91 5.48 -5.49
N TRP A 68 -11.80 4.84 -5.89
CA TRP A 68 -10.63 4.63 -5.03
C TRP A 68 -9.62 5.78 -5.13
N SER A 69 -9.65 6.53 -6.22
CA SER A 69 -8.87 7.75 -6.40
C SER A 69 -9.70 8.82 -7.06
N ASN A 70 -9.41 10.08 -6.77
CA ASN A 70 -9.98 11.23 -7.47
C ASN A 70 -8.88 12.02 -8.17
N LYS A 71 -9.16 12.53 -9.38
CA LYS A 71 -8.25 13.44 -10.08
C LYS A 71 -8.75 14.86 -9.88
N GLU A 72 -7.96 15.67 -9.19
CA GLU A 72 -8.22 17.09 -9.01
C GLU A 72 -7.08 17.89 -9.63
N ASN A 73 -7.35 18.60 -10.72
CA ASN A 73 -6.32 19.29 -11.51
C ASN A 73 -5.17 18.33 -11.92
N ARG A 74 -3.97 18.56 -11.38
CA ARG A 74 -2.76 17.75 -11.60
C ARG A 74 -2.51 16.72 -10.49
N TRP A 75 -3.39 16.66 -9.50
CA TRP A 75 -3.22 15.83 -8.32
C TRP A 75 -4.05 14.57 -8.45
N LEU A 76 -3.45 13.45 -8.06
CA LEU A 76 -4.19 12.21 -7.81
C LEU A 76 -4.37 12.08 -6.30
N LEU A 77 -5.62 12.20 -5.86
CA LEU A 77 -6.02 12.22 -4.47
C LEU A 77 -6.62 10.88 -4.06
N MET A 78 -6.39 10.50 -2.82
CA MET A 78 -6.92 9.30 -2.20
C MET A 78 -8.33 9.57 -1.70
N THR A 79 -9.24 8.65 -1.98
CA THR A 79 -10.56 8.65 -1.33
C THR A 79 -10.51 7.76 -0.09
N ARG A 80 -11.53 7.87 0.77
CA ARG A 80 -11.69 6.96 1.92
C ARG A 80 -11.75 5.48 1.51
N LEU A 81 -12.38 5.19 0.36
CA LEU A 81 -12.43 3.83 -0.16
C LEU A 81 -11.07 3.38 -0.69
N GLY A 82 -10.32 4.28 -1.34
CA GLY A 82 -8.94 4.00 -1.75
C GLY A 82 -8.06 3.65 -0.57
N GLU A 83 -8.14 4.42 0.51
CA GLU A 83 -7.40 4.15 1.75
C GLU A 83 -7.72 2.75 2.31
N TYR A 84 -9.01 2.38 2.35
CA TYR A 84 -9.45 1.05 2.75
C TYR A 84 -8.82 -0.07 1.91
N TYR A 85 -8.66 0.14 0.61
CA TYR A 85 -7.98 -0.78 -0.31
C TYR A 85 -6.45 -0.63 -0.35
N GLY A 86 -5.88 0.15 0.56
CA GLY A 86 -4.44 0.27 0.76
C GLY A 86 -3.77 1.36 -0.07
N ALA A 87 -4.51 2.35 -0.57
CA ALA A 87 -3.92 3.56 -1.15
C ALA A 87 -3.14 4.35 -0.09
N LYS A 88 -2.15 5.09 -0.55
CA LYS A 88 -1.39 6.05 0.23
C LYS A 88 -1.03 7.26 -0.64
N GLU A 89 -1.43 8.45 -0.20
CA GLU A 89 -0.99 9.69 -0.83
C GLU A 89 0.51 9.89 -0.63
N CYS A 90 1.18 10.33 -1.69
CA CYS A 90 2.56 10.73 -1.71
C CYS A 90 2.67 12.08 -2.42
N TYR A 91 3.71 12.83 -2.11
CA TYR A 91 4.01 14.11 -2.74
C TYR A 91 5.37 14.04 -3.43
N ASP A 92 5.43 14.49 -4.68
CA ASP A 92 6.69 14.64 -5.41
C ASP A 92 7.15 16.10 -5.31
N ASN A 93 8.28 16.30 -4.61
CA ASN A 93 8.86 17.61 -4.38
C ASN A 93 9.37 18.30 -5.66
N ARG A 94 9.69 17.54 -6.71
CA ARG A 94 10.21 18.07 -7.99
C ARG A 94 9.08 18.57 -8.87
N THR A 95 8.02 17.78 -9.03
CA THR A 95 6.86 18.16 -9.85
C THR A 95 5.82 18.97 -9.07
N LYS A 96 5.94 19.02 -7.74
CA LYS A 96 4.99 19.65 -6.82
C LYS A 96 3.58 19.07 -6.97
N THR A 97 3.48 17.77 -7.24
CA THR A 97 2.21 17.07 -7.43
C THR A 97 2.01 15.94 -6.43
N LYS A 98 0.74 15.69 -6.08
CA LYS A 98 0.35 14.51 -5.34
C LYS A 98 0.11 13.32 -6.27
N TYR A 99 0.51 12.14 -5.81
CA TYR A 99 0.31 10.87 -6.50
C TYR A 99 0.00 9.77 -5.48
N LEU A 100 -0.51 8.63 -5.96
CA LEU A 100 -0.86 7.49 -5.12
C LEU A 100 0.14 6.35 -5.25
N LYS A 101 0.38 5.69 -4.12
CA LYS A 101 0.95 4.35 -4.05
C LYS A 101 -0.07 3.41 -3.45
N TRP A 102 0.06 2.12 -3.76
CA TRP A 102 -0.89 1.10 -3.36
C TRP A 102 -0.18 -0.03 -2.64
N HIS A 103 -0.77 -0.49 -1.55
CA HIS A 103 -0.26 -1.67 -0.86
C HIS A 103 -0.27 -2.89 -1.80
N LYS A 104 0.74 -3.76 -1.74
CA LYS A 104 0.86 -4.93 -2.62
C LYS A 104 -0.36 -5.84 -2.62
N SER A 105 -1.13 -5.88 -1.53
CA SER A 105 -2.36 -6.67 -1.41
C SER A 105 -3.46 -6.25 -2.39
N VAL A 106 -3.41 -5.01 -2.91
CA VAL A 106 -4.41 -4.51 -3.87
C VAL A 106 -4.53 -5.40 -5.10
N LYS A 107 -3.43 -6.09 -5.47
CA LYS A 107 -3.37 -7.04 -6.58
C LYS A 107 -4.36 -8.19 -6.46
N ASN A 108 -4.72 -8.54 -5.23
CA ASN A 108 -5.60 -9.66 -4.91
C ASN A 108 -7.04 -9.20 -4.65
N SER A 109 -7.35 -7.91 -4.81
CA SER A 109 -8.70 -7.40 -4.59
C SER A 109 -9.64 -7.89 -5.69
N THR A 110 -10.65 -8.67 -5.31
CA THR A 110 -11.70 -9.13 -6.23
C THR A 110 -12.38 -7.99 -6.98
N GLN A 111 -12.63 -6.86 -6.32
CA GLN A 111 -13.25 -5.69 -6.94
C GLN A 111 -12.38 -5.10 -8.07
N LEU A 112 -11.07 -4.93 -7.83
CA LEU A 112 -10.12 -4.47 -8.84
C LEU A 112 -9.98 -5.48 -10.00
N LEU A 113 -9.87 -6.77 -9.69
CA LEU A 113 -9.73 -7.81 -10.71
C LEU A 113 -10.93 -7.84 -11.66
N LYS A 114 -12.15 -7.77 -11.10
CA LYS A 114 -13.39 -7.68 -11.90
C LYS A 114 -13.41 -6.43 -12.79
N ALA A 115 -13.07 -5.27 -12.24
CA ALA A 115 -13.06 -4.03 -13.01
C ALA A 115 -12.00 -4.03 -14.13
N ILE A 116 -10.86 -4.67 -13.92
CA ILE A 116 -9.82 -4.85 -14.96
C ILE A 116 -10.31 -5.79 -16.06
N GLU A 117 -10.97 -6.89 -15.69
CA GLU A 117 -11.52 -7.84 -16.66
C GLU A 117 -12.58 -7.17 -17.55
N GLU A 118 -13.51 -6.45 -16.93
CA GLU A 118 -14.55 -5.68 -17.63
C GLU A 118 -13.92 -4.63 -18.56
N PHE A 119 -12.94 -3.87 -18.07
CA PHE A 119 -12.22 -2.89 -18.89
C PHE A 119 -11.55 -3.52 -20.12
N LYS A 120 -10.94 -4.70 -19.97
CA LYS A 120 -10.30 -5.40 -21.08
C LYS A 120 -11.31 -5.93 -22.11
N LYS A 121 -12.47 -6.39 -21.67
CA LYS A 121 -13.56 -6.84 -22.56
C LYS A 121 -14.08 -5.69 -23.41
N THR A 122 -14.45 -4.58 -22.79
CA THR A 122 -14.93 -3.39 -23.52
C THR A 122 -13.92 -2.89 -24.56
N LYS A 123 -12.62 -2.87 -24.20
CA LYS A 123 -11.55 -2.45 -25.12
C LYS A 123 -11.38 -3.39 -26.32
N LEU A 124 -11.69 -4.68 -26.16
CA LEU A 124 -11.64 -5.65 -27.27
C LEU A 124 -12.82 -5.44 -28.21
N GLU A 125 -14.03 -5.30 -27.66
CA GLU A 125 -15.26 -5.03 -28.43
C GLU A 125 -15.14 -3.76 -29.27
N GLU A 126 -14.60 -2.66 -28.70
CA GLU A 126 -14.35 -1.41 -29.43
C GLU A 126 -13.42 -1.62 -30.64
N ARG A 127 -12.40 -2.47 -30.51
CA ARG A 127 -11.47 -2.76 -31.61
C ARG A 127 -12.14 -3.59 -32.71
N GLU A 128 -12.94 -4.58 -32.34
CA GLU A 128 -13.65 -5.43 -33.30
C GLU A 128 -14.66 -4.62 -34.13
N VAL A 129 -15.40 -3.71 -33.49
CA VAL A 129 -16.31 -2.79 -34.19
C VAL A 129 -15.55 -1.92 -35.19
N THR A 130 -14.44 -1.30 -34.77
CA THR A 130 -13.66 -0.44 -35.68
C THR A 130 -13.07 -1.20 -36.87
N MET A 131 -12.79 -2.50 -36.74
CA MET A 131 -12.27 -3.31 -37.84
C MET A 131 -13.36 -3.81 -38.79
N ALA A 132 -14.61 -3.85 -38.35
CA ALA A 132 -15.76 -4.25 -39.16
C ALA A 132 -16.34 -3.09 -40.01
N GLU A 133 -15.98 -1.84 -39.69
CA GLU A 133 -16.41 -0.63 -40.40
C GLU A 133 -15.52 -0.27 -41.62
N TYR A 134 -14.45 -1.02 -41.87
CA TYR A 134 -13.55 -0.89 -43.03
C TYR A 134 -13.68 -2.08 -43.98
#